data_AF-A0AAW8TPM5-F1
#
_entry.id   AF-A0AAW8TPM5-F1
#
_cell.length_a   1.000
_cell.length_b   1.000
_cell.length_c   1.000
_cell.angle_alpha   90.00
_cell.angle_beta   90.00
_cell.angle_gamma   90.00
#
_symmetry.space_group_name_H-M   'P 1'
#
loop_
_entity.id
_entity.type
_entity.pdbx_description
1 polymer ?
#
loop_
_entity_poly.entity_id
_entity_poly.type
_entity_poly.pdbx_seq_one_letter_code
_entity_poly.pdbx_strand_id
1 'polypeptide(L)'
;MQKHPFTIYQLFHLKQKTLEKRIAAYYQASNDAKTVIKLIRLLQIRGELGTEAIDTPCFELIRTLYIQQTSRHLKRYFSIFEHIFHRQNGRH
;
A
#
# COMPACT_ATOMS: atom_id res chain seq x y z
N MET A 1 19.83 -8.45 10.56
CA MET A 1 18.44 -7.99 10.76
C MET A 1 18.12 -6.98 9.67
N GLN A 2 17.13 -7.22 8.80
CA GLN A 2 16.71 -6.18 7.86
C GLN A 2 16.05 -5.05 8.64
N LYS A 3 16.59 -3.84 8.53
CA LYS A 3 16.05 -2.64 9.15
C LYS A 3 14.76 -2.27 8.40
N HIS A 4 13.67 -2.09 9.14
CA HIS A 4 12.40 -1.67 8.55
C HIS A 4 12.59 -0.34 7.78
N PRO A 5 12.02 -0.17 6.57
CA PRO A 5 12.32 0.98 5.71
C PRO A 5 11.84 2.33 6.26
N PHE A 6 10.95 2.30 7.26
CA PHE A 6 10.38 3.49 7.89
C PHE A 6 10.40 3.36 9.41
N THR A 7 10.61 4.47 10.10
CA THR A 7 10.39 4.55 11.55
C THR A 7 8.89 4.67 11.86
N ILE A 8 8.47 4.29 13.08
CA ILE A 8 7.07 4.46 13.53
C ILE A 8 6.63 5.93 13.35
N TYR A 9 7.49 6.88 13.73
CA TYR A 9 7.20 8.30 13.55
C TYR A 9 6.87 8.66 12.10
N GLN A 10 7.67 8.18 11.14
CA GLN A 10 7.43 8.42 9.70
C GLN A 10 6.12 7.80 9.20
N LEU A 11 5.73 6.63 9.73
CA LEU A 11 4.49 5.95 9.32
C LEU A 11 3.23 6.73 9.71
N PHE A 12 3.24 7.37 10.89
CA PHE A 12 2.06 8.05 11.42
C PHE A 12 2.03 9.56 11.20
N HIS A 13 3.18 10.22 11.02
CA HIS A 13 3.24 11.69 10.94
C HIS A 13 3.50 12.22 9.53
N LEU A 14 4.00 11.39 8.60
CA LEU A 14 4.15 11.85 7.21
C LEU A 14 2.78 11.97 6.53
N LYS A 15 2.60 13.08 5.81
CA LYS A 15 1.49 13.27 4.87
C LYS A 15 1.38 12.04 3.95
N GLN A 16 0.15 11.57 3.72
CA GLN A 16 -0.13 10.37 2.91
C GLN A 16 0.67 10.35 1.60
N LYS A 17 0.55 11.41 0.80
CA LYS A 17 1.24 11.55 -0.50
C LYS A 17 2.76 11.38 -0.39
N THR A 18 3.36 11.88 0.68
CA THR A 18 4.80 11.73 0.93
C THR A 18 5.15 10.29 1.26
N LEU A 19 4.33 9.62 2.07
CA LEU A 19 4.54 8.24 2.45
C LEU A 19 4.36 7.30 1.24
N GLU A 20 3.32 7.49 0.42
CA GLU A 20 3.11 6.74 -0.82
C GLU A 20 4.29 6.84 -1.78
N LYS A 21 4.80 8.05 -2.02
CA LYS A 21 5.99 8.27 -2.88
C LYS A 21 7.20 7.51 -2.36
N ARG A 22 7.40 7.49 -1.03
CA ARG A 22 8.53 6.76 -0.42
C ARG A 22 8.33 5.25 -0.45
N ILE A 23 7.11 4.75 -0.28
CA ILE A 23 6.78 3.32 -0.42
C ILE A 23 7.07 2.86 -1.86
N ALA A 24 6.66 3.65 -2.86
CA ALA A 24 6.95 3.36 -4.26
C ALA A 24 8.46 3.34 -4.55
N ALA A 25 9.21 4.34 -4.04
CA ALA A 25 10.66 4.38 -4.19
C ALA A 25 11.36 3.17 -3.53
N TYR A 26 10.90 2.77 -2.34
CA TYR A 26 11.39 1.56 -1.67
C TYR A 26 11.14 0.31 -2.51
N TYR A 27 9.94 0.18 -3.08
CA TYR A 27 9.62 -0.96 -3.94
C TYR A 27 10.53 -1.03 -5.17
N GLN A 28 10.74 0.09 -5.85
CA GLN A 28 11.62 0.16 -7.03
C GLN A 28 13.05 -0.24 -6.70
N ALA A 29 13.55 0.10 -5.50
CA ALA A 29 14.91 -0.22 -5.09
C ALA A 29 15.08 -1.66 -4.57
N SER A 30 14.05 -2.25 -3.96
CA SER A 30 14.15 -3.52 -3.24
C SER A 30 13.42 -4.70 -3.90
N ASN A 31 12.44 -4.42 -4.76
CA ASN A 31 11.44 -5.36 -5.25
C ASN A 31 10.70 -6.13 -4.13
N ASP A 32 10.66 -5.58 -2.91
CA ASP A 32 10.07 -6.25 -1.74
C ASP A 32 8.56 -6.00 -1.65
N ALA A 33 7.81 -6.75 -2.46
CA ALA A 33 6.35 -6.76 -2.47
C ALA A 33 5.73 -7.08 -1.10
N LYS A 34 6.39 -7.91 -0.28
CA LYS A 34 5.87 -8.36 1.01
C LYS A 34 5.87 -7.24 2.04
N THR A 35 6.90 -6.41 2.07
CA THR A 35 6.94 -5.25 2.96
C THR A 35 6.02 -4.14 2.43
N VAL A 36 6.01 -3.91 1.12
CA VAL A 36 5.15 -2.91 0.48
C VAL A 36 3.67 -3.15 0.79
N ILE A 37 3.17 -4.39 0.64
CA ILE A 37 1.74 -4.67 0.88
C ILE A 37 1.33 -4.38 2.34
N LYS A 38 2.23 -4.60 3.30
CA LYS A 38 1.99 -4.28 4.71
C LYS A 38 1.96 -2.78 4.98
N LEU A 39 2.85 -2.03 4.32
CA LEU A 39 2.89 -0.57 4.42
C LEU A 39 1.63 0.08 3.83
N ILE A 40 1.14 -0.46 2.71
CA ILE A 40 -0.11 -0.05 2.11
C ILE A 40 -1.30 -0.36 3.04
N ARG A 41 -1.31 -1.54 3.68
CA ARG A 41 -2.33 -1.87 4.68
C ARG A 41 -2.30 -0.91 5.87
N LEU A 42 -1.12 -0.50 6.32
CA LEU A 42 -0.99 0.50 7.39
C LEU A 42 -1.57 1.86 6.96
N LEU A 43 -1.39 2.29 5.71
CA LEU A 43 -2.02 3.51 5.21
C LEU A 43 -3.55 3.43 5.26
N GLN A 44 -4.17 2.29 4.90
CA GLN A 44 -5.61 2.11 5.05
C GLN A 44 -6.06 2.21 6.51
N ILE A 45 -5.36 1.51 7.41
CA ILE A 45 -5.64 1.57 8.86
C ILE A 45 -5.53 3.00 9.38
N ARG A 46 -4.56 3.78 8.89
CA ARG A 46 -4.42 5.19 9.26
C ARG A 46 -5.60 6.04 8.79
N GLY A 47 -6.15 5.76 7.61
CA GLY A 47 -7.38 6.38 7.12
C GLY A 47 -8.59 6.02 7.98
N GLU A 48 -8.72 4.73 8.36
CA GLU A 48 -9.81 4.25 9.22
C GLU A 48 -9.75 4.81 10.65
N LEU A 49 -8.54 4.99 11.21
CA LEU A 49 -8.32 5.50 12.57
C LEU A 49 -8.22 7.02 12.66
N GLY A 50 -7.96 7.70 11.55
CA GLY A 50 -7.72 9.14 11.48
C GLY A 50 -8.87 9.91 10.85
N THR A 51 -8.64 11.20 10.58
CA THR A 51 -9.54 12.07 9.81
C THR A 51 -9.12 12.20 8.35
N GLU A 52 -8.15 11.42 7.89
CA GLU A 52 -7.68 11.44 6.50
C GLU A 52 -8.61 10.55 5.65
N ALA A 53 -9.27 11.13 4.66
CA ALA A 53 -10.06 10.37 3.67
C ALA A 53 -9.11 9.65 2.70
N ILE A 54 -8.56 8.51 3.13
CA ILE A 54 -7.67 7.66 2.34
C ILE A 54 -8.50 6.60 1.62
N ASP A 55 -9.04 6.95 0.46
CA ASP A 55 -9.89 6.03 -0.32
C ASP A 55 -9.11 4.84 -0.91
N THR A 56 -7.98 5.10 -1.57
CA THR A 56 -7.20 4.08 -2.31
C THR A 56 -5.70 4.39 -2.30
N PRO A 57 -5.00 4.15 -1.16
CA PRO A 57 -3.60 4.48 -1.07
C PRO A 57 -2.76 3.59 -1.98
N CYS A 58 -1.75 4.16 -2.63
CA CYS A 58 -0.84 3.41 -3.52
C CYS A 58 -1.54 2.62 -4.64
N PHE A 59 -2.67 3.11 -5.17
CA PHE A 59 -3.51 2.41 -6.17
C PHE A 59 -2.71 1.72 -7.30
N GLU A 60 -1.88 2.47 -8.02
CA GLU A 60 -1.10 1.95 -9.15
C GLU A 60 -0.12 0.86 -8.71
N LEU A 61 0.49 1.02 -7.53
CA LEU A 61 1.44 0.05 -7.00
C LEU A 61 0.77 -1.27 -6.63
N ILE A 62 -0.43 -1.23 -6.05
CA ILE A 62 -1.24 -2.43 -5.77
C ILE A 62 -1.58 -3.14 -7.08
N ARG A 63 -2.01 -2.39 -8.09
CA ARG A 63 -2.30 -2.93 -9.41
C ARG A 63 -1.08 -3.64 -10.01
N THR A 64 0.09 -3.01 -9.98
CA THR A 64 1.35 -3.60 -10.44
C THR A 64 1.67 -4.89 -9.68
N LEU A 65 1.55 -4.89 -8.35
CA LEU A 65 1.84 -6.06 -7.51
C LEU A 65 0.95 -7.26 -7.85
N TYR A 66 -0.35 -7.06 -8.05
CA TYR A 66 -1.28 -8.15 -8.33
C TYR A 66 -1.32 -8.57 -9.80
N ILE A 67 -1.09 -7.67 -10.76
CA ILE A 67 -1.06 -8.03 -12.18
C ILE A 67 0.26 -8.72 -12.55
N GLN A 68 1.40 -8.21 -12.07
CA GLN A 68 2.70 -8.63 -12.58
C GLN A 68 3.40 -9.66 -11.69
N GLN A 69 3.18 -9.63 -10.36
CA GLN A 69 3.96 -10.43 -9.40
C GLN A 69 3.12 -10.99 -8.25
N THR A 70 1.95 -11.59 -8.56
CA THR A 70 1.11 -12.21 -7.53
C THR A 70 1.81 -13.38 -6.84
N SER A 71 2.24 -13.18 -5.60
CA SER A 71 2.79 -14.22 -4.72
C SER A 71 1.75 -14.78 -3.75
N ARG A 72 2.04 -15.95 -3.15
CA ARG A 72 1.19 -16.56 -2.09
C ARG A 72 0.92 -15.59 -0.94
N HIS A 73 1.86 -14.69 -0.63
CA HIS A 73 1.69 -13.68 0.41
C HIS A 73 0.70 -12.58 0.01
N LEU A 74 0.75 -12.09 -1.23
CA LEU A 74 -0.20 -11.09 -1.73
C LEU A 74 -1.63 -11.64 -1.77
N LYS A 75 -1.82 -12.92 -2.12
CA LYS A 75 -3.15 -13.55 -2.11
C LYS A 75 -3.86 -13.47 -0.74
N ARG A 76 -3.12 -13.52 0.36
CA ARG A 76 -3.69 -13.39 1.72
C ARG A 76 -4.29 -12.01 1.99
N TYR A 77 -3.82 -10.98 1.29
CA TYR A 77 -4.33 -9.62 1.38
C TYR A 77 -5.37 -9.31 0.30
N PHE A 78 -5.71 -10.26 -0.57
CA PHE A 78 -6.59 -10.00 -1.71
C PHE A 78 -7.97 -9.47 -1.28
N SER A 79 -8.63 -10.10 -0.31
CA SER A 79 -9.93 -9.65 0.20
C SER A 79 -9.89 -8.25 0.79
N ILE A 80 -8.76 -7.86 1.37
CA ILE A 80 -8.55 -6.51 1.93
C ILE A 80 -8.47 -5.45 0.83
N PHE A 81 -7.85 -5.79 -0.30
CA PHE A 81 -7.66 -4.88 -1.43
C PHE A 81 -8.70 -5.07 -2.54
N GLU A 82 -9.68 -5.94 -2.36
CA GLU A 82 -10.67 -6.28 -3.38
C GLU A 82 -11.45 -5.05 -3.87
N HIS A 83 -11.83 -4.16 -2.95
CA HIS A 83 -12.53 -2.90 -3.27
C HIS A 83 -11.75 -1.99 -4.24
N ILE A 84 -10.41 -2.07 -4.22
CA ILE A 84 -9.54 -1.29 -5.11
C ILE A 84 -9.71 -1.75 -6.56
N PHE A 85 -9.89 -3.06 -6.77
CA PHE A 85 -10.09 -3.63 -8.10
C PHE A 85 -11.51 -3.38 -8.62
N HIS A 86 -12.52 -3.48 -7.76
CA HIS A 86 -13.92 -3.25 -8.17
C HIS A 86 -14.27 -1.77 -8.38
N ARG A 87 -13.57 -0.83 -7.74
CA ARG A 87 -13.79 0.62 -7.95
C ARG A 87 -13.46 1.08 -9.37
N GLN A 88 -12.68 0.33 -10.16
CA GLN A 88 -12.47 0.64 -11.59
C GLN A 88 -13.68 0.35 -12.49
N ASN A 89 -14.65 -0.46 -12.04
CA ASN A 89 -15.85 -0.76 -12.82
C ASN A 89 -16.97 0.30 -12.66
N GLY A 90 -16.71 1.38 -11.91
CA GLY A 90 -17.66 2.48 -11.68
C GLY A 90 -17.40 3.75 -12.50
N ARG A 91 -16.70 3.66 -13.64
CA ARG A 91 -16.66 4.74 -14.64
C ARG A 91 -17.68 4.45 -15.74
N HIS A 92 -18.92 4.85 -15.49
CA HIS A 92 -19.85 5.24 -16.56
C HIS A 92 -19.67 6.73 -16.85
#